data_AF-A0A3P7IYN5-F1
#
_entry.id   AF-A0A3P7IYN5-F1
#
_cell.length_a   1.000
_cell.length_b   1.000
_cell.length_c   1.000
_cell.angle_alpha   90.00
_cell.angle_beta   90.00
_cell.angle_gamma   90.00
#
_symmetry.space_group_name_H-M   'P 1'
#
loop_
_entity.id
_entity.type
_entity.pdbx_description
1 polymer ?
#
loop_
_entity_poly.entity_id
_entity_poly.type
_entity_poly.pdbx_seq_one_letter_code
_entity_poly.pdbx_strand_id
1 'polypeptide(L)'
;MSLPTPIYKLNAAQQHSVYEPAEDTFLLLDAIEKDIQKLRDLSPNIVLEIGCGSGVVSTFVNQALGGGVTSLATDYNPDALDCTVETGRLNGVKIEAVRTDLDNGLDHLEVRLLGNRSSLSILVLTFSENFSYNAKERC
;
A
#
# COMPACT_ATOMS: atom_id res chain seq x y z
N MET A 1 17.18 5.92 -11.32
CA MET A 1 16.31 7.12 -11.35
C MET A 1 15.49 7.07 -10.09
N SER A 2 15.49 8.14 -9.29
CA SER A 2 14.67 8.18 -8.08
C SER A 2 13.21 8.41 -8.47
N LEU A 3 12.29 7.72 -7.80
CA LEU A 3 10.86 7.86 -8.04
C LEU A 3 10.34 9.07 -7.26
N PRO A 4 9.53 9.95 -7.87
CA PRO A 4 8.96 11.07 -7.14
C PRO A 4 7.96 10.56 -6.10
N THR A 5 7.84 11.29 -5.00
CA THR A 5 6.73 11.11 -4.06
C THR A 5 5.39 11.26 -4.81
N PRO A 6 4.45 10.32 -4.67
CA PRO A 6 3.14 10.40 -5.29
C PRO A 6 2.37 11.67 -4.91
N ILE A 7 1.57 12.15 -5.85
CA ILE A 7 0.69 13.31 -5.65
C ILE A 7 -0.46 12.88 -4.72
N TYR A 8 -0.59 13.53 -3.57
CA TYR A 8 -1.71 13.31 -2.65
C TYR A 8 -2.40 14.64 -2.35
N LYS A 9 -3.66 14.57 -1.91
CA LYS A 9 -4.43 15.75 -1.52
C LYS A 9 -5.37 15.41 -0.37
N LEU A 10 -5.18 16.10 0.75
CA LEU A 10 -6.11 16.09 1.88
C LEU A 10 -7.07 17.27 1.75
N ASN A 11 -8.36 17.02 1.86
CA ASN A 11 -9.36 18.09 2.03
C ASN A 11 -9.42 18.54 3.50
N ALA A 12 -10.10 19.65 3.79
CA ALA A 12 -10.14 20.24 5.13
C ALA A 12 -10.67 19.29 6.23
N ALA A 13 -11.59 18.38 5.89
CA ALA A 13 -12.08 17.37 6.82
C ALA A 13 -11.03 16.28 7.05
N GLN A 14 -10.39 15.81 5.97
CA GLN A 14 -9.34 14.79 6.00
C GLN A 14 -8.06 15.25 6.69
N GLN A 15 -7.72 16.54 6.66
CA GLN A 15 -6.54 17.07 7.35
C GLN A 15 -6.56 16.83 8.87
N HIS A 16 -7.73 16.60 9.45
CA HIS A 16 -7.88 16.33 10.89
C HIS A 16 -8.07 14.85 11.21
N SER A 17 -8.39 14.00 10.23
CA SER A 17 -8.72 12.59 10.43
C SER A 17 -7.73 11.63 9.78
N VAL A 18 -7.07 12.04 8.69
CA VAL A 18 -6.12 11.24 7.92
C VAL A 18 -4.70 11.63 8.30
N TYR A 19 -3.84 10.63 8.47
CA TYR A 19 -2.42 10.85 8.71
C TYR A 19 -1.75 11.50 7.49
N GLU A 20 -1.21 12.70 7.68
CA GLU A 20 -0.43 13.39 6.65
C GLU A 20 0.95 12.74 6.51
N PRO A 21 1.43 12.48 5.28
CA PRO A 21 2.79 12.00 5.06
C PRO A 21 3.82 12.89 5.76
N ALA A 22 4.57 12.29 6.69
CA ALA A 22 5.61 12.95 7.46
C ALA A 22 6.96 12.24 7.31
N GLU A 23 7.93 12.61 8.14
CA GLU A 23 9.31 12.10 8.12
C GLU A 23 9.40 10.58 8.10
N ASP A 24 8.53 9.92 8.87
CA ASP A 24 8.43 8.47 8.98
C ASP A 24 7.96 7.83 7.65
N THR A 25 6.99 8.44 6.98
CA THR A 25 6.52 8.03 5.66
C THR A 25 7.65 8.12 4.64
N PHE A 26 8.37 9.24 4.59
CA PHE A 26 9.50 9.42 3.67
C PHE A 26 10.64 8.45 3.96
N LEU A 27 10.93 8.17 5.23
CA LEU A 27 11.92 7.16 5.60
C LEU A 27 11.54 5.76 5.11
N LEU A 28 10.26 5.40 5.15
CA LEU A 28 9.77 4.15 4.58
C LEU A 28 9.90 4.13 3.05
N LEU A 29 9.58 5.23 2.36
CA LEU A 29 9.78 5.33 0.90
C LEU A 29 11.26 5.13 0.53
N ASP A 30 12.18 5.77 1.26
CA ASP A 30 13.62 5.62 1.06
C ASP A 30 14.09 4.17 1.30
N ALA A 31 13.55 3.50 2.32
CA ALA A 31 13.86 2.10 2.60
C ALA A 31 13.39 1.17 1.48
N ILE A 32 12.17 1.38 0.98
CA ILE A 32 11.61 0.63 -0.16
C ILE A 32 12.41 0.91 -1.44
N GLU A 33 12.79 2.17 -1.67
CA GLU A 33 13.60 2.55 -2.83
C GLU A 33 14.97 1.86 -2.82
N LYS A 34 15.61 1.75 -1.64
CA LYS A 34 16.89 1.02 -1.48
C LYS A 34 16.77 -0.47 -1.82
N ASP A 35 15.63 -1.09 -1.51
CA ASP A 35 15.40 -2.51 -1.76
C ASP A 35 14.58 -2.81 -3.02
N ILE A 36 14.32 -1.80 -3.86
CA ILE A 36 13.37 -1.92 -4.96
C ILE A 36 13.74 -3.02 -5.96
N GLN A 37 15.03 -3.25 -6.18
CA GLN A 37 15.47 -4.31 -7.08
C GLN A 37 15.09 -5.69 -6.54
N LYS A 38 15.30 -5.92 -5.23
CA LYS A 38 14.89 -7.17 -4.58
C LYS A 38 13.37 -7.36 -4.66
N LEU A 39 12.61 -6.29 -4.42
CA LEU A 39 11.15 -6.34 -4.50
C LEU A 39 10.65 -6.63 -5.92
N ARG A 40 11.33 -6.11 -6.96
CA ARG A 40 11.06 -6.46 -8.36
C ARG A 40 11.41 -7.91 -8.67
N ASP A 41 12.53 -8.39 -8.15
CA ASP A 41 12.97 -9.78 -8.35
C ASP A 41 11.98 -10.78 -7.72
N LEU A 42 11.32 -10.41 -6.61
CA LEU A 42 10.22 -11.17 -6.02
C LEU A 42 8.95 -11.24 -6.90
N SER A 43 8.78 -10.28 -7.81
CA SER A 43 7.63 -10.18 -8.72
C SER A 43 6.28 -10.43 -8.03
N PRO A 44 5.94 -9.67 -6.97
CA PRO A 44 4.70 -9.87 -6.23
C PRO A 44 3.49 -9.68 -7.14
N ASN A 45 2.47 -10.53 -6.99
CA ASN A 45 1.20 -10.35 -7.70
C ASN A 45 0.33 -9.28 -7.04
N ILE A 46 0.44 -9.16 -5.72
CA ILE A 46 -0.35 -8.27 -4.89
C ILE A 46 0.56 -7.51 -3.93
N VAL A 47 0.29 -6.21 -3.78
CA VAL A 47 0.79 -5.38 -2.69
C VAL A 47 -0.39 -5.08 -1.78
N LEU A 48 -0.23 -5.33 -0.49
CA LEU A 48 -1.22 -5.02 0.53
C LEU A 48 -0.60 -4.05 1.54
N GLU A 49 -1.22 -2.89 1.73
CA GLU A 49 -0.88 -1.97 2.82
C GLU A 49 -1.88 -2.07 3.97
N ILE A 50 -1.37 -2.16 5.21
CA ILE A 50 -2.15 -2.09 6.44
C ILE A 50 -1.91 -0.74 7.12
N GLY A 51 -3.00 0.02 7.35
CA GLY A 51 -2.96 1.39 7.85
C GLY A 51 -2.56 2.38 6.75
N CYS A 52 -3.32 2.42 5.66
CA CYS A 52 -2.90 3.11 4.44
C CYS A 52 -2.91 4.65 4.52
N GLY A 53 -3.64 5.25 5.46
CA GLY A 53 -3.63 6.70 5.67
C GLY A 53 -3.88 7.48 4.38
N SER A 54 -2.88 8.23 3.92
CA SER A 54 -2.95 9.04 2.70
C SER A 54 -2.85 8.25 1.38
N GLY A 55 -2.39 6.99 1.44
CA GLY A 55 -2.18 6.12 0.29
C GLY A 55 -0.89 6.37 -0.51
N VAL A 56 0.00 7.23 -0.01
CA VAL A 56 1.29 7.55 -0.65
C VAL A 56 2.17 6.31 -0.79
N VAL A 57 2.26 5.48 0.26
CA VAL A 57 3.11 4.30 0.26
C VAL A 57 2.60 3.26 -0.74
N SER A 58 1.32 2.85 -0.68
CA SER A 58 0.70 1.96 -1.67
C SER A 58 0.94 2.42 -3.12
N THR A 59 0.75 3.71 -3.37
CA THR A 59 0.92 4.30 -4.70
C THR A 59 2.37 4.24 -5.16
N PHE A 60 3.30 4.62 -4.29
CA PHE A 60 4.73 4.61 -4.58
C PHE A 60 5.22 3.19 -4.89
N VAL A 61 4.89 2.21 -4.06
CA VAL A 61 5.32 0.81 -4.27
C VAL A 61 4.78 0.26 -5.58
N ASN A 62 3.53 0.56 -5.94
CA ASN A 62 2.96 0.13 -7.20
C ASN A 62 3.76 0.66 -8.41
N GLN A 63 4.01 1.96 -8.44
CA GLN A 63 4.80 2.61 -9.49
C GLN A 63 6.24 2.07 -9.50
N ALA A 64 6.82 1.87 -8.31
CA ALA A 64 8.16 1.33 -8.15
C ALA A 64 8.30 -0.09 -8.69
N LEU A 65 7.25 -0.90 -8.58
CA LEU A 65 7.17 -2.25 -9.16
C LEU A 65 6.77 -2.26 -10.65
N GLY A 66 6.63 -1.10 -11.29
CA GLY A 66 6.35 -0.99 -12.72
C GLY A 66 4.87 -0.84 -13.08
N GLY A 67 3.99 -0.56 -12.12
CA GLY A 67 2.61 -0.15 -12.38
C GLY A 67 1.60 -1.29 -12.61
N GLY A 68 2.06 -2.53 -12.72
CA GLY A 68 1.23 -3.69 -13.09
C GLY A 68 0.76 -4.57 -11.92
N VAL A 69 1.18 -4.25 -10.70
CA VAL A 69 0.83 -5.03 -9.50
C VAL A 69 -0.57 -4.68 -9.00
N THR A 70 -1.29 -5.65 -8.45
CA THR A 70 -2.59 -5.38 -7.81
C THR A 70 -2.33 -4.74 -6.45
N SER A 71 -2.82 -3.52 -6.22
CA SER A 71 -2.66 -2.82 -4.95
C SER A 71 -3.94 -2.84 -4.13
N LEU A 72 -3.81 -3.32 -2.90
CA LEU A 72 -4.84 -3.39 -1.88
C LEU A 72 -4.39 -2.56 -0.68
N ALA A 73 -5.34 -1.89 -0.03
CA ALA A 73 -5.05 -1.04 1.10
C ALA A 73 -6.14 -1.20 2.16
N THR A 74 -5.75 -1.14 3.42
CA THR A 74 -6.67 -1.27 4.55
C THR A 74 -6.45 -0.17 5.56
N ASP A 75 -7.54 0.31 6.15
CA ASP A 75 -7.53 1.27 7.24
C ASP A 75 -8.84 1.17 8.04
N TYR A 76 -8.77 1.54 9.32
CA TYR A 76 -9.95 1.65 10.16
C TYR A 76 -10.75 2.92 9.86
N ASN A 77 -10.05 3.99 9.49
CA ASN A 77 -10.63 5.29 9.19
C ASN A 77 -11.18 5.33 7.74
N PRO A 78 -12.49 5.52 7.53
CA PRO A 78 -13.05 5.65 6.18
C PRO A 78 -12.48 6.82 5.38
N ASP A 79 -12.11 7.93 6.03
CA ASP A 79 -11.54 9.09 5.34
C ASP A 79 -10.16 8.78 4.72
N ALA A 80 -9.40 7.88 5.35
CA ALA A 80 -8.12 7.40 4.86
C ALA A 80 -8.28 6.50 3.62
N LEU A 81 -9.34 5.68 3.58
CA LEU A 81 -9.67 4.88 2.41
C LEU A 81 -10.00 5.76 1.21
N ASP A 82 -10.86 6.76 1.41
CA ASP A 82 -11.22 7.73 0.37
C ASP A 82 -10.00 8.51 -0.12
N CYS A 83 -9.15 8.95 0.82
CA CYS A 83 -7.88 9.59 0.47
C CYS A 83 -6.98 8.67 -0.34
N THR A 84 -6.84 7.41 0.06
CA THR A 84 -5.98 6.43 -0.60
C THR A 84 -6.43 6.15 -2.04
N VAL A 85 -7.73 5.99 -2.25
CA VAL A 85 -8.30 5.80 -3.59
C VAL A 85 -8.06 7.04 -4.46
N GLU A 86 -8.23 8.24 -3.91
CA GLU A 86 -7.99 9.49 -4.64
C GLU A 86 -6.51 9.68 -4.96
N THR A 87 -5.60 9.40 -4.02
CA THR A 87 -4.14 9.43 -4.25
C THR A 87 -3.77 8.45 -5.37
N GLY A 88 -4.28 7.21 -5.36
CA GLY A 88 -4.08 6.28 -6.46
C GLY A 88 -4.55 6.87 -7.80
N ARG A 89 -5.78 7.41 -7.84
CA ARG A 89 -6.38 8.02 -9.04
C ARG A 89 -5.54 9.17 -9.59
N LEU A 90 -5.04 10.06 -8.73
CA LEU A 90 -4.19 11.20 -9.12
C LEU A 90 -2.86 10.77 -9.74
N ASN A 91 -2.39 9.56 -9.44
CA ASN A 91 -1.12 9.01 -9.92
C ASN A 91 -1.29 7.90 -10.97
N GLY A 92 -2.51 7.67 -11.46
CA GLY A 92 -2.80 6.64 -12.45
C GLY A 92 -2.68 5.20 -11.92
N VAL A 93 -2.76 5.00 -10.61
CA VAL A 93 -2.70 3.70 -9.94
C VAL A 93 -4.08 3.32 -9.41
N LYS A 94 -4.53 2.10 -9.73
CA LYS A 94 -5.76 1.56 -9.14
C LYS A 94 -5.43 0.90 -7.79
N ILE A 95 -6.04 1.40 -6.72
CA ILE A 95 -5.92 0.83 -5.37
C ILE A 95 -7.31 0.42 -4.90
N GLU A 96 -7.46 -0.82 -4.42
CA GLU A 96 -8.69 -1.30 -3.79
C GLU A 96 -8.57 -1.15 -2.28
N ALA A 97 -9.33 -0.22 -1.71
CA ALA A 97 -9.32 0.10 -0.29
C ALA A 97 -10.45 -0.64 0.46
N VAL A 98 -10.13 -1.25 1.59
CA VAL A 98 -11.09 -2.01 2.41
C VAL A 98 -11.05 -1.52 3.85
N ARG A 99 -12.21 -1.20 4.40
CA ARG A 99 -12.32 -0.83 5.81
C ARG A 99 -12.20 -2.04 6.70
N THR A 100 -11.21 -2.05 7.58
CA THR A 100 -11.01 -3.13 8.55
C THR A 100 -10.16 -2.64 9.72
N ASP A 101 -10.25 -3.34 10.85
CA ASP A 101 -9.30 -3.20 11.95
C ASP A 101 -8.10 -4.12 11.67
N LEU A 102 -6.96 -3.52 11.33
CA LEU A 102 -5.74 -4.22 10.91
C LEU A 102 -6.02 -5.26 9.81
N ASP A 103 -5.58 -6.50 10.00
CA ASP A 103 -5.75 -7.62 9.08
C ASP A 103 -7.02 -8.45 9.31
N ASN A 104 -7.84 -8.15 10.33
CA ASN A 104 -8.98 -8.98 10.70
C ASN A 104 -10.03 -9.15 9.58
N GLY A 105 -10.13 -8.20 8.66
CA GLY A 105 -11.02 -8.26 7.50
C GLY A 105 -10.43 -8.96 6.28
N LEU A 106 -9.14 -9.33 6.32
CA LEU A 106 -8.44 -9.92 5.16
C LEU A 106 -8.82 -11.37 4.91
N ASP A 107 -9.34 -12.11 5.90
CA ASP A 107 -9.87 -13.47 5.71
C ASP A 107 -10.94 -13.51 4.60
N HIS A 108 -11.72 -12.44 4.45
CA HIS A 108 -12.71 -12.30 3.38
C HIS A 108 -12.10 -11.91 2.03
N LEU A 109 -10.96 -11.24 2.05
CA LEU A 109 -10.21 -10.87 0.85
C LEU A 109 -9.42 -12.07 0.30
N GLU A 110 -8.88 -12.91 1.19
CA GLU A 110 -8.22 -14.17 0.85
C GLU A 110 -9.14 -15.07 0.03
N VAL A 111 -10.40 -15.27 0.43
CA VAL A 111 -11.37 -16.08 -0.36
C VAL A 111 -11.60 -15.49 -1.76
N ARG A 112 -11.55 -14.17 -1.91
CA ARG A 112 -11.82 -13.48 -3.18
C ARG A 112 -10.58 -13.40 -4.10
N LEU A 113 -9.38 -13.36 -3.53
CA LEU A 113 -8.10 -13.25 -4.24
C LEU A 113 -7.48 -14.62 -4.52
N LEU A 114 -7.59 -15.57 -3.59
CA LEU A 114 -6.99 -16.91 -3.67
C LEU A 114 -7.82 -17.90 -4.48
N GLY A 115 -9.07 -17.58 -4.82
CA GLY A 115 -10.03 -18.52 -5.42
C GLY A 115 -9.65 -19.10 -6.79
N ASN A 116 -8.50 -18.76 -7.38
CA ASN A 116 -8.14 -19.27 -8.71
C ASN A 116 -6.64 -19.32 -9.06
N ARG A 117 -5.70 -19.16 -8.11
CA ARG A 117 -4.26 -19.23 -8.43
C ARG A 117 -3.52 -20.17 -7.50
N SER A 118 -2.74 -21.07 -8.09
CA SER A 118 -1.94 -22.10 -7.43
C SER A 118 -0.63 -21.58 -6.81
N SER A 119 -0.31 -20.30 -6.95
CA SER A 119 0.77 -19.60 -6.25
C SER A 119 0.51 -18.10 -6.33
N LEU A 120 0.46 -17.41 -5.18
CA LEU A 120 0.16 -15.98 -5.06
C LEU A 120 1.21 -15.36 -4.12
N SER A 121 2.10 -14.53 -4.66
CA SER A 121 3.07 -13.77 -3.85
C SER A 121 2.44 -12.44 -3.42
N ILE A 122 2.39 -12.20 -2.10
CA ILE A 122 1.81 -10.99 -1.50
C ILE A 122 2.90 -10.23 -0.76
N LEU A 123 3.13 -8.99 -1.16
CA LEU A 123 3.99 -8.07 -0.43
C LEU A 123 3.13 -7.30 0.59
N VAL A 124 3.33 -7.55 1.88
CA VAL A 124 2.60 -6.86 2.95
C VAL A 124 3.44 -5.70 3.48
N LEU A 125 2.89 -4.51 3.36
CA LEU A 125 3.44 -3.25 3.86
C LEU A 125 2.71 -2.90 5.14
N THR A 126 3.45 -2.75 6.23
CA THR A 126 2.93 -2.32 7.52
C THR A 126 3.90 -1.32 8.12
N PHE A 127 3.36 -0.31 8.77
CA PHE A 127 4.15 0.52 9.66
C PHE A 127 4.37 -0.25 10.97
N SER A 128 5.62 -0.45 11.39
CA SER A 128 5.94 -0.93 12.74
C SER A 128 7.04 -0.05 13.32
N GLU A 129 7.16 0.00 14.66
CA GLU A 129 8.19 0.78 15.36
C GLU A 129 9.63 0.48 14.93
N ASN A 130 9.86 -0.64 14.22
CA ASN A 130 11.15 -1.04 13.67
C ASN A 130 11.28 -0.87 12.14
N PHE A 131 10.40 -0.09 11.48
CA PHE A 131 10.42 0.21 10.04
C PHE A 131 10.75 -1.01 9.18
N SER A 132 9.86 -2.00 9.17
CA SER A 132 10.07 -3.24 8.42
C SER A 132 8.84 -3.55 7.56
N TYR A 133 9.05 -3.75 6.26
CA TYR A 133 8.08 -4.39 5.38
C TYR A 133 8.34 -5.91 5.38
N ASN A 134 7.28 -6.72 5.33
CA ASN A 134 7.39 -8.17 5.34
C ASN A 134 6.86 -8.74 4.03
N ALA A 135 7.77 -9.23 3.18
CA ALA A 135 7.39 -10.04 2.05
C ALA A 135 6.97 -11.43 2.56
N LYS A 136 5.66 -11.67 2.66
CA LYS A 136 5.13 -13.00 2.97
C LYS A 136 4.83 -13.73 1.66
N GLU A 137 5.71 -14.65 1.27
CA GLU A 137 5.33 -15.70 0.32
C GLU A 137 4.43 -16.70 1.05
N ARG A 138 3.16 -16.79 0.62
CA ARG A 138 2.28 -17.91 1.00
C ARG A 138 2.15 -18.81 -0.24
N CYS A 139 2.89 -19.93 -0.22
CA CYS A 139 2.71 -21.04 -1.14
C CYS A 139 1.34 -21.70 -0.95
#